data_AF-A0A958QGB5-F1
#
_entry.id   AF-A0A958QGB5-F1
#
_cell.length_a   1.000
_cell.length_b   1.000
_cell.length_c   1.000
_cell.angle_alpha   90.00
_cell.angle_beta   90.00
_cell.angle_gamma   90.00
#
_symmetry.space_group_name_H-M   'P 1'
#
loop_
_entity.id
_entity.type
_entity.pdbx_description
1 polymer ?
#
loop_
_entity_poly.entity_id
_entity_poly.type
_entity_poly.pdbx_seq_one_letter_code
_entity_poly.pdbx_strand_id
1 'polypeptide(L)'
;MKTKNIITVLLAVICLAVLAYDARSGSKSSKGDSPVSGPAPEDDGLSAIEQRLEKLADVIRKPRRVVEFSQPIERKSKTKIGVLSTDGILRWTNQFRSEQGVEPLSSDMLLRAESEAKLQDMLKHEYFAHQSPDGTAPGEQLDQTMEEYLLIGENLAKGGFESDRDLVQAWMDSPGHRENILRSGYREIGIAVGSYIENGNTVWLAVQTFGTAKSACPLPNENVLARIEENRGEMELMHEDIEYYREKIENPGKLSASGINLLIKEYNDNVREYNRLHTLTQPLVAAYKRQVDRYNDCIQELAEN
;
A
#
# COMPACT_ATOMS: atom_id res chain seq x y z
N MET A 1 19.64 -1.33 14.22
CA MET A 1 19.57 -0.68 15.55
C MET A 1 20.54 0.50 15.60
N LYS A 2 20.03 1.74 15.50
CA LYS A 2 20.59 3.02 16.02
C LYS A 2 20.11 4.20 15.15
N THR A 3 18.90 4.67 15.42
CA THR A 3 18.39 6.01 14.97
C THR A 3 17.22 6.50 15.81
N LYS A 4 17.08 6.02 17.05
CA LYS A 4 16.17 6.58 18.06
C LYS A 4 17.06 7.05 19.21
N ASN A 5 17.26 8.36 19.37
CA ASN A 5 17.72 9.04 20.61
C ASN A 5 18.27 10.48 20.41
N ILE A 6 18.02 11.17 19.29
CA ILE A 6 18.43 12.58 19.16
C ILE A 6 17.30 13.56 19.54
N ILE A 7 16.03 13.13 19.48
CA ILE A 7 14.88 14.04 19.68
C ILE A 7 14.52 14.26 21.16
N THR A 8 14.95 13.39 22.08
CA THR A 8 14.55 13.48 23.51
C THR A 8 15.38 14.45 24.35
N VAL A 9 16.49 15.00 23.82
CA VAL A 9 17.39 15.85 24.62
C VAL A 9 17.06 17.36 24.53
N LEU A 10 16.32 17.82 23.53
CA LEU A 10 15.96 19.24 23.42
C LEU A 10 14.81 19.69 24.35
N LEU A 11 14.01 18.76 24.88
CA LEU A 11 12.85 19.08 25.72
C LEU A 11 13.20 19.44 27.18
N ALA A 12 14.44 19.23 27.63
CA ALA A 12 14.82 19.45 29.03
C ALA A 12 15.50 20.81 29.32
N VAL A 13 15.87 21.59 28.30
CA VAL A 13 16.61 22.86 28.49
C VAL A 13 15.67 24.09 28.56
N ILE A 14 14.45 23.99 28.04
CA ILE A 14 13.51 25.13 27.95
C ILE A 14 12.77 25.38 29.29
N CYS A 15 12.81 24.46 30.25
CA CYS A 15 12.06 24.58 31.50
C CYS A 15 12.79 25.31 32.65
N LEU A 16 14.05 25.77 32.47
CA LEU A 16 14.81 26.45 33.54
C LEU A 16 15.04 27.95 33.31
N ALA A 17 14.67 28.52 32.17
CA ALA A 17 14.88 29.95 31.89
C ALA A 17 13.73 30.86 32.35
N VAL A 18 12.59 30.32 32.78
CA VAL A 18 11.39 31.10 33.16
C VAL A 18 11.39 31.54 34.63
N LEU A 19 12.35 31.13 35.46
CA LEU A 19 12.37 31.45 36.91
C LEU A 19 13.58 32.26 37.40
N ALA A 20 14.27 33.01 36.53
CA ALA A 20 15.40 33.84 36.95
C ALA A 20 15.44 35.26 36.38
N TYR A 21 14.32 35.76 35.84
CA TYR A 21 14.21 37.16 35.40
C TYR A 21 13.12 37.90 36.17
N ASP A 22 13.18 37.82 37.50
CA ASP A 22 12.50 38.79 38.35
C ASP A 22 13.49 39.27 39.42
N ALA A 23 13.60 40.60 39.51
CA ALA A 23 14.46 41.39 40.40
C ALA A 23 15.93 41.60 40.00
N ARG A 24 16.19 42.59 39.12
CA ARG A 24 17.03 43.72 39.54
C ARG A 24 16.81 45.00 38.70
N SER A 25 16.32 46.01 39.40
CA SER A 25 16.05 47.37 38.98
C SER A 25 17.29 48.20 38.64
N GLY A 26 17.16 49.08 37.64
CA GLY A 26 17.63 50.46 37.72
C GLY A 26 18.56 50.95 36.61
N SER A 27 18.05 51.79 35.68
CA SER A 27 18.64 53.09 35.28
C SER A 27 18.13 53.60 33.92
N LYS A 28 17.28 54.64 34.00
CA LYS A 28 17.03 55.79 33.10
C LYS A 28 17.40 55.77 31.59
N SER A 29 16.34 56.01 30.81
CA SER A 29 16.20 57.06 29.75
C SER A 29 16.83 56.86 28.36
N SER A 30 15.98 56.51 27.39
CA SER A 30 15.76 57.35 26.20
C SER A 30 14.33 57.17 25.67
N LYS A 31 13.66 58.29 25.37
CA LYS A 31 12.38 58.41 24.64
C LYS A 31 12.36 57.39 23.48
N GLY A 32 11.46 56.42 23.39
CA GLY A 32 10.03 56.46 23.67
C GLY A 32 9.26 56.45 22.34
N ASP A 33 9.64 55.57 21.41
CA ASP A 33 8.70 55.11 20.38
C ASP A 33 7.60 54.34 21.12
N SER A 34 6.34 54.64 20.76
CA SER A 34 5.14 54.08 21.37
C SER A 34 5.24 52.56 21.58
N PRO A 35 4.68 52.01 22.67
CA PRO A 35 4.68 50.57 22.91
C PRO A 35 4.00 49.86 21.74
N VAL A 36 4.54 48.68 21.38
CA VAL A 36 3.93 47.71 20.45
C VAL A 36 2.44 47.60 20.78
N SER A 37 1.60 48.22 19.95
CA SER A 37 0.14 48.28 20.12
C SER A 37 -0.61 47.31 19.21
N GLY A 38 0.13 46.41 18.55
CA GLY A 38 -0.42 45.33 17.75
C GLY A 38 -0.93 44.17 18.62
N PRO A 39 -1.85 43.34 18.11
CA PRO A 39 -2.25 42.11 18.79
C PRO A 39 -1.03 41.22 19.04
N ALA A 40 -0.99 40.51 20.16
CA ALA A 40 0.05 39.52 20.42
C ALA A 40 0.02 38.42 19.32
N PRO A 41 1.15 37.73 19.07
CA PRO A 41 1.13 36.51 18.26
C PRO A 41 0.08 35.55 18.82
N GLU A 42 -0.74 34.97 17.96
CA GLU A 42 -1.67 33.90 18.38
C GLU A 42 -0.84 32.72 18.95
N ASP A 43 -1.25 32.19 20.12
CA ASP A 43 -0.55 31.08 20.79
C ASP A 43 -0.92 29.77 20.12
N ASP A 44 -0.22 29.47 19.05
CA ASP A 44 -0.40 28.26 18.26
C ASP A 44 0.80 27.40 18.58
N GLY A 45 0.61 26.49 19.54
CA GLY A 45 1.61 25.50 19.87
C GLY A 45 2.05 24.80 18.59
N LEU A 46 3.23 25.14 18.06
CA LEU A 46 3.78 24.61 16.80
C LEU A 46 3.83 23.09 16.83
N SER A 47 4.00 22.51 18.01
CA SER A 47 3.85 21.08 18.27
C SER A 47 2.47 20.51 17.89
N ALA A 48 1.39 21.28 18.02
CA ALA A 48 0.05 20.89 17.58
C ALA A 48 -0.10 20.96 16.05
N ILE A 49 0.61 21.87 15.37
CA ILE A 49 0.65 21.96 13.90
C ILE A 49 1.42 20.77 13.33
N GLU A 50 2.60 20.48 13.86
CA GLU A 50 3.43 19.32 13.48
C GLU A 50 2.66 18.00 13.71
N GLN A 51 2.04 17.83 14.87
CA GLN A 51 1.23 16.63 15.18
C GLN A 51 0.03 16.46 14.25
N ARG A 52 -0.55 17.56 13.73
CA ARG A 52 -1.64 17.50 12.75
C ARG A 52 -1.14 17.05 11.38
N LEU A 53 0.01 17.57 10.94
CA LEU A 53 0.64 17.16 9.67
C LEU A 53 1.06 15.69 9.68
N GLU A 54 1.66 15.22 10.77
CA GLU A 54 2.05 13.81 10.92
C GLU A 54 0.82 12.88 10.87
N LYS A 55 -0.27 13.25 11.55
CA LYS A 55 -1.54 12.50 11.49
C LYS A 55 -2.15 12.44 10.10
N LEU A 56 -1.97 13.46 9.26
CA LEU A 56 -2.45 13.47 7.88
C LEU A 56 -1.64 12.53 6.98
N ALA A 57 -0.33 12.41 7.23
CA ALA A 57 0.54 11.50 6.50
C ALA A 57 0.18 10.01 6.75
N ASP A 58 -0.22 9.66 7.96
CA ASP A 58 -0.55 8.27 8.35
C ASP A 58 -1.85 7.72 7.74
N VAL A 59 -2.74 8.57 7.22
CA VAL A 59 -4.04 8.13 6.67
C VAL A 59 -3.90 7.49 5.28
N ILE A 60 -2.77 7.68 4.61
CA ILE A 60 -2.47 7.09 3.30
C ILE A 60 -1.87 5.68 3.50
N ARG A 61 -2.66 4.74 4.01
CA ARG A 61 -2.26 3.32 3.97
C ARG A 61 -2.43 2.81 2.54
N LYS A 62 -1.35 2.25 1.98
CA LYS A 62 -1.42 1.61 0.67
C LYS A 62 -2.42 0.43 0.72
N PRO A 63 -3.28 0.30 -0.31
CA PRO A 63 -4.19 -0.83 -0.43
C PRO A 63 -3.43 -2.16 -0.33
N ARG A 64 -3.98 -3.13 0.42
CA ARG A 64 -3.37 -4.45 0.60
C ARG A 64 -3.60 -5.33 -0.64
N ARG A 65 -2.63 -6.17 -0.99
CA ARG A 65 -2.78 -7.27 -1.95
C ARG A 65 -2.55 -8.59 -1.21
N VAL A 66 -3.31 -9.62 -1.55
CA VAL A 66 -3.12 -10.97 -1.01
C VAL A 66 -2.58 -11.85 -2.12
N VAL A 67 -1.46 -12.53 -1.84
CA VAL A 67 -0.80 -13.42 -2.79
C VAL A 67 -0.58 -14.74 -2.09
N GLU A 68 -1.12 -15.82 -2.65
CA GLU A 68 -1.07 -17.15 -2.04
C GLU A 68 -0.57 -18.21 -3.00
N PHE A 69 0.22 -19.14 -2.48
CA PHE A 69 0.88 -20.19 -3.25
C PHE A 69 0.71 -21.54 -2.56
N SER A 70 0.22 -22.54 -3.29
CA SER A 70 0.10 -23.90 -2.77
C SER A 70 1.29 -24.75 -3.20
N GLN A 71 1.99 -25.37 -2.24
CA GLN A 71 3.13 -26.28 -2.43
C GLN A 71 3.06 -27.11 -3.74
N PRO A 72 4.02 -27.04 -4.67
CA PRO A 72 3.90 -27.68 -5.98
C PRO A 72 3.69 -29.21 -5.92
N ILE A 73 2.84 -29.80 -6.79
CA ILE A 73 2.70 -31.27 -6.88
C ILE A 73 3.64 -31.84 -7.92
N GLU A 74 4.38 -32.87 -7.52
CA GLU A 74 5.09 -33.77 -8.44
C GLU A 74 4.49 -35.17 -8.39
N ARG A 75 4.10 -35.71 -9.56
CA ARG A 75 3.58 -37.07 -9.69
C ARG A 75 4.54 -37.93 -10.49
N LYS A 76 4.82 -39.15 -10.01
CA LYS A 76 5.60 -40.15 -10.77
C LYS A 76 4.91 -40.45 -12.10
N SER A 77 5.72 -40.63 -13.15
CA SER A 77 5.25 -40.88 -14.52
C SER A 77 4.28 -42.06 -14.58
N LYS A 78 3.13 -41.85 -15.25
CA LYS A 78 2.14 -42.88 -15.54
C LYS A 78 2.40 -43.51 -16.90
N THR A 79 1.99 -44.78 -17.06
CA THR A 79 2.18 -45.58 -18.29
C THR A 79 1.31 -45.14 -19.47
N LYS A 80 0.24 -44.38 -19.22
CA LYS A 80 -0.61 -43.76 -20.25
C LYS A 80 -0.54 -42.25 -20.10
N ILE A 81 -0.08 -41.57 -21.14
CA ILE A 81 0.01 -40.11 -21.16
C ILE A 81 -1.04 -39.58 -22.15
N GLY A 82 -1.88 -38.67 -21.67
CA GLY A 82 -2.84 -37.93 -22.49
C GLY A 82 -2.28 -36.61 -23.00
N VAL A 83 -3.01 -35.98 -23.91
CA VAL A 83 -2.77 -34.58 -24.32
C VAL A 83 -3.53 -33.68 -23.36
N LEU A 84 -2.84 -32.68 -22.80
CA LEU A 84 -3.46 -31.65 -21.98
C LEU A 84 -3.86 -30.44 -22.82
N SER A 85 -4.97 -29.80 -22.45
CA SER A 85 -5.49 -28.59 -23.08
C SER A 85 -5.93 -27.58 -22.03
N THR A 86 -5.66 -26.29 -22.29
CA THR A 86 -6.07 -25.22 -21.35
C THR A 86 -7.58 -25.17 -21.17
N ASP A 87 -8.35 -25.36 -22.24
CA ASP A 87 -9.81 -25.32 -22.20
C ASP A 87 -10.42 -26.51 -21.45
N GLY A 88 -9.82 -27.70 -21.59
CA GLY A 88 -10.25 -28.88 -20.85
C GLY A 88 -9.94 -28.76 -19.36
N ILE A 89 -8.78 -28.21 -19.00
CA ILE A 89 -8.42 -27.94 -17.60
C ILE A 89 -9.37 -26.92 -16.98
N LEU A 90 -9.69 -25.81 -17.68
CA LEU A 90 -10.68 -24.83 -17.24
C LEU A 90 -12.04 -25.48 -17.01
N ARG A 91 -12.50 -26.29 -17.97
CA ARG A 91 -13.78 -27.00 -17.87
C ARG A 91 -13.85 -27.90 -16.65
N TRP A 92 -12.83 -28.72 -16.40
CA TRP A 92 -12.80 -29.60 -15.23
C TRP A 92 -12.65 -28.83 -13.92
N THR A 93 -11.88 -27.74 -13.90
CA THR A 93 -11.77 -26.84 -12.74
C THR A 93 -13.15 -26.28 -12.37
N ASN A 94 -13.87 -25.74 -13.35
CA ASN A 94 -15.22 -25.20 -13.13
C ASN A 94 -16.26 -26.29 -12.82
N GLN A 95 -16.09 -27.51 -13.32
CA GLN A 95 -16.91 -28.64 -12.93
C GLN A 95 -16.74 -28.96 -11.43
N PHE A 96 -15.51 -29.07 -10.93
CA PHE A 96 -15.27 -29.29 -9.50
C PHE A 96 -15.76 -28.12 -8.62
N ARG A 97 -15.62 -26.88 -9.08
CA ARG A 97 -16.18 -25.70 -8.38
C ARG A 97 -17.70 -25.79 -8.27
N SER A 98 -18.38 -26.08 -9.38
CA SER A 98 -19.84 -26.24 -9.43
C SER A 98 -20.31 -27.38 -8.51
N GLU A 99 -19.61 -28.51 -8.48
CA GLU A 99 -19.89 -29.64 -7.57
C GLU A 99 -19.76 -29.27 -6.08
N GLN A 100 -19.08 -28.18 -5.75
CA GLN A 100 -18.94 -27.65 -4.39
C GLN A 100 -19.77 -26.37 -4.16
N GLY A 101 -20.61 -25.97 -5.12
CA GLY A 101 -21.42 -24.77 -5.02
C GLY A 101 -20.62 -23.47 -5.12
N VAL A 102 -19.43 -23.52 -5.71
CA VAL A 102 -18.57 -22.36 -5.94
C VAL A 102 -18.75 -21.87 -7.38
N GLU A 103 -18.89 -20.56 -7.57
CA GLU A 103 -19.09 -19.94 -8.89
C GLU A 103 -17.94 -20.27 -9.86
N PRO A 104 -18.23 -20.51 -11.16
CA PRO A 104 -17.19 -20.84 -12.14
C PRO A 104 -16.27 -19.64 -12.40
N LEU A 105 -15.00 -19.93 -12.67
CA LEU A 105 -13.98 -18.96 -13.07
C LEU A 105 -14.09 -18.63 -14.54
N SER A 106 -13.81 -17.37 -14.89
CA SER A 106 -13.68 -16.90 -16.27
C SER A 106 -12.22 -16.93 -16.71
N SER A 107 -11.94 -17.34 -17.95
CA SER A 107 -10.59 -17.24 -18.50
C SER A 107 -10.18 -15.77 -18.63
N ASP A 108 -8.98 -15.44 -18.18
CA ASP A 108 -8.41 -14.09 -18.36
C ASP A 108 -7.10 -14.13 -19.16
N MET A 109 -6.91 -13.13 -20.02
CA MET A 109 -5.77 -13.07 -20.93
C MET A 109 -4.47 -12.66 -20.22
N LEU A 110 -4.53 -11.78 -19.22
CA LEU A 110 -3.36 -11.34 -18.47
C LEU A 110 -2.86 -12.47 -17.57
N LEU A 111 -3.75 -13.15 -16.86
CA LEU A 111 -3.39 -14.32 -16.04
C LEU A 111 -2.86 -15.45 -16.91
N ARG A 112 -3.41 -15.66 -18.13
CA ARG A 112 -2.87 -16.66 -19.06
C ARG A 112 -1.46 -16.30 -19.51
N ALA A 113 -1.19 -15.04 -19.81
CA ALA A 113 0.14 -14.58 -20.18
C ALA A 113 1.14 -14.80 -19.03
N GLU A 114 0.72 -14.54 -17.79
CA GLU A 114 1.50 -14.84 -16.58
C GLU A 114 1.79 -16.35 -16.44
N SER A 115 0.76 -17.19 -16.54
CA SER A 115 0.94 -18.66 -16.48
C SER A 115 1.91 -19.16 -17.55
N GLU A 116 1.88 -18.59 -18.76
CA GLU A 116 2.77 -18.95 -19.85
C GLU A 116 4.21 -18.49 -19.57
N ALA A 117 4.40 -17.26 -19.10
CA ALA A 117 5.72 -16.76 -18.71
C ALA A 117 6.36 -17.65 -17.63
N LYS A 118 5.58 -18.00 -16.60
CA LYS A 118 6.02 -18.93 -15.54
C LYS A 118 6.38 -20.31 -16.08
N LEU A 119 5.56 -20.87 -16.97
CA LEU A 119 5.82 -22.16 -17.59
C LEU A 119 7.12 -22.14 -18.40
N GLN A 120 7.32 -21.11 -19.23
CA GLN A 120 8.51 -20.96 -20.04
C GLN A 120 9.76 -20.78 -19.18
N ASP A 121 9.65 -20.06 -18.07
CA ASP A 121 10.74 -19.88 -17.12
C ASP A 121 11.15 -21.20 -16.45
N MET A 122 10.18 -21.99 -15.98
CA MET A 122 10.43 -23.33 -15.42
C MET A 122 11.07 -24.28 -16.43
N LEU A 123 10.62 -24.26 -17.69
CA LEU A 123 11.17 -25.06 -18.77
C LEU A 123 12.60 -24.64 -19.14
N LYS A 124 12.85 -23.33 -19.21
CA LYS A 124 14.14 -22.76 -19.63
C LYS A 124 15.24 -22.96 -18.58
N HIS A 125 14.89 -22.83 -17.31
CA HIS A 125 15.83 -22.88 -16.19
C HIS A 125 15.78 -24.21 -15.41
N GLU A 126 15.05 -25.21 -15.94
CA GLU A 126 15.01 -26.58 -15.45
C GLU A 126 14.70 -26.70 -13.94
N TYR A 127 13.71 -25.94 -13.48
CA TYR A 127 13.28 -25.94 -12.08
C TYR A 127 11.78 -26.14 -11.94
N PHE A 128 11.34 -26.54 -10.75
CA PHE A 128 9.92 -26.71 -10.42
C PHE A 128 9.65 -26.18 -9.02
N ALA A 129 9.39 -24.88 -8.94
CA ALA A 129 9.07 -24.16 -7.71
C ALA A 129 8.27 -22.90 -8.04
N HIS A 130 7.58 -22.34 -7.07
CA HIS A 130 6.94 -21.03 -7.25
C HIS A 130 8.00 -19.92 -7.41
N GLN A 131 9.08 -19.94 -6.62
CA GLN A 131 10.18 -18.98 -6.74
C GLN A 131 11.17 -19.39 -7.82
N SER A 132 11.57 -18.44 -8.66
CA SER A 132 12.64 -18.64 -9.64
C SER A 132 14.00 -18.77 -8.94
N PRO A 133 14.96 -19.55 -9.48
CA PRO A 133 16.31 -19.69 -8.94
C PRO A 133 17.10 -18.37 -8.82
N ASP A 134 16.76 -17.36 -9.62
CA ASP A 134 17.37 -16.02 -9.54
C ASP A 134 16.84 -15.17 -8.37
N GLY A 135 15.95 -15.73 -7.56
CA GLY A 135 15.36 -15.09 -6.40
C GLY A 135 14.05 -14.37 -6.69
N THR A 136 13.64 -14.27 -7.96
CA THR A 136 12.36 -13.65 -8.33
C THR A 136 11.23 -14.45 -7.67
N ALA A 137 10.57 -13.85 -6.67
CA ALA A 137 9.45 -14.47 -5.99
C ALA A 137 8.33 -14.79 -6.98
N PRO A 138 7.53 -15.85 -6.75
CA PRO A 138 6.25 -15.96 -7.43
C PRO A 138 5.47 -14.71 -7.06
N GLY A 139 4.95 -13.99 -8.05
CA GLY A 139 4.37 -12.69 -7.76
C GLY A 139 5.33 -11.48 -7.84
N GLU A 140 6.63 -11.66 -8.07
CA GLU A 140 7.61 -10.58 -8.35
C GLU A 140 7.99 -10.51 -9.83
N GLN A 141 7.83 -11.61 -10.57
CA GLN A 141 7.89 -11.63 -12.03
C GLN A 141 6.69 -10.90 -12.67
N LEU A 142 5.69 -10.56 -11.82
CA LEU A 142 4.51 -9.74 -12.09
C LEU A 142 4.94 -8.37 -12.65
N ASP A 143 4.97 -8.30 -13.98
CA ASP A 143 4.92 -7.07 -14.76
C ASP A 143 3.76 -6.17 -14.25
N GLN A 144 3.75 -4.89 -14.65
CA GLN A 144 2.72 -3.90 -14.32
C GLN A 144 1.28 -4.43 -14.48
N THR A 145 1.09 -5.40 -15.38
CA THR A 145 -0.17 -6.12 -15.65
C THR A 145 -0.80 -6.79 -14.43
N MET A 146 -0.01 -7.18 -13.44
CA MET A 146 -0.47 -7.91 -12.26
C MET A 146 -0.68 -7.00 -11.05
N GLU A 147 -0.35 -5.70 -11.20
CA GLU A 147 -0.91 -4.68 -10.33
C GLU A 147 -2.43 -4.59 -10.51
N GLU A 148 -3.02 -5.06 -11.59
CA GLU A 148 -4.47 -5.03 -11.82
C GLU A 148 -5.26 -6.02 -10.93
N TYR A 149 -4.60 -6.84 -10.11
CA TYR A 149 -5.23 -7.89 -9.30
C TYR A 149 -5.05 -7.68 -7.79
N LEU A 150 -6.11 -7.97 -7.03
CA LEU A 150 -6.18 -7.89 -5.56
C LEU A 150 -5.76 -9.17 -4.87
N LEU A 151 -6.22 -10.28 -5.45
CA LEU A 151 -5.97 -11.63 -5.01
C LEU A 151 -5.32 -12.37 -6.16
N ILE A 152 -4.25 -13.08 -5.86
CA ILE A 152 -3.57 -13.96 -6.81
C ILE A 152 -3.31 -15.30 -6.13
N GLY A 153 -3.56 -16.39 -6.86
CA GLY A 153 -3.26 -17.76 -6.45
C GLY A 153 -2.47 -18.50 -7.52
N GLU A 154 -1.65 -19.49 -7.16
CA GLU A 154 -1.00 -20.36 -8.14
C GLU A 154 -1.05 -21.83 -7.73
N ASN A 155 -1.43 -22.68 -8.70
CA ASN A 155 -1.23 -24.12 -8.64
C ASN A 155 -0.19 -24.56 -9.68
N LEU A 156 0.77 -25.38 -9.25
CA LEU A 156 1.77 -25.98 -10.12
C LEU A 156 1.65 -27.51 -10.10
N ALA A 157 1.81 -28.13 -11.26
CA ALA A 157 1.91 -29.58 -11.37
C ALA A 157 3.02 -30.00 -12.34
N LYS A 158 3.75 -31.05 -11.97
CA LYS A 158 4.72 -31.74 -12.81
C LYS A 158 4.47 -33.24 -12.80
N GLY A 159 4.52 -33.90 -13.96
CA GLY A 159 4.50 -35.36 -14.03
C GLY A 159 3.72 -35.95 -15.20
N GLY A 160 3.36 -37.22 -15.08
CA GLY A 160 2.55 -37.92 -16.07
C GLY A 160 1.06 -37.83 -15.77
N PHE A 161 0.27 -37.28 -16.69
CA PHE A 161 -1.18 -37.15 -16.57
C PHE A 161 -1.88 -37.83 -17.75
N GLU A 162 -2.99 -38.52 -17.46
CA GLU A 162 -3.76 -39.26 -18.47
C GLU A 162 -4.76 -38.39 -19.24
N SER A 163 -5.16 -37.25 -18.67
CA SER A 163 -6.14 -36.31 -19.22
C SER A 163 -6.19 -35.02 -18.42
N ASP A 164 -6.87 -34.00 -18.96
CA ASP A 164 -7.20 -32.76 -18.22
C ASP A 164 -7.89 -33.05 -16.88
N ARG A 165 -8.82 -34.03 -16.85
CA ARG A 165 -9.51 -34.43 -15.61
C ARG A 165 -8.55 -35.03 -14.59
N ASP A 166 -7.61 -35.88 -15.01
CA ASP A 166 -6.64 -36.52 -14.11
C ASP A 166 -5.69 -35.50 -13.50
N LEU A 167 -5.28 -34.48 -14.27
CA LEU A 167 -4.51 -33.35 -13.76
C LEU A 167 -5.31 -32.56 -12.71
N VAL A 168 -6.53 -32.13 -13.03
CA VAL A 168 -7.34 -31.33 -12.09
C VAL A 168 -7.71 -32.15 -10.86
N GLN A 169 -8.00 -33.44 -11.00
CA GLN A 169 -8.22 -34.33 -9.86
C GLN A 169 -6.97 -34.40 -8.96
N ALA A 170 -5.76 -34.47 -9.53
CA ALA A 170 -4.53 -34.48 -8.74
C ALA A 170 -4.36 -33.20 -7.90
N TRP A 171 -4.76 -32.03 -8.42
CA TRP A 171 -4.85 -30.82 -7.61
C TRP A 171 -5.94 -30.90 -6.54
N MET A 172 -7.14 -31.39 -6.89
CA MET A 172 -8.25 -31.54 -5.93
C MET A 172 -7.97 -32.52 -4.78
N ASP A 173 -7.08 -33.48 -4.99
CA ASP A 173 -6.62 -34.44 -3.98
C ASP A 173 -5.55 -33.85 -3.05
N SER A 174 -4.98 -32.69 -3.41
CA SER A 174 -3.97 -31.98 -2.61
C SER A 174 -4.62 -30.80 -1.86
N PRO A 175 -4.59 -30.78 -0.51
CA PRO A 175 -5.31 -29.77 0.26
C PRO A 175 -5.06 -28.32 -0.16
N GLY A 176 -3.79 -27.93 -0.36
CA GLY A 176 -3.45 -26.55 -0.73
C GLY A 176 -3.93 -26.15 -2.14
N HIS A 177 -3.84 -27.05 -3.12
CA HIS A 177 -4.31 -26.74 -4.48
C HIS A 177 -5.82 -26.76 -4.57
N ARG A 178 -6.46 -27.68 -3.81
CA ARG A 178 -7.91 -27.73 -3.65
C ARG A 178 -8.43 -26.43 -3.06
N GLU A 179 -7.77 -25.90 -2.04
CA GLU A 179 -8.10 -24.61 -1.44
C GLU A 179 -8.10 -23.50 -2.49
N ASN A 180 -7.04 -23.40 -3.31
CA ASN A 180 -7.00 -22.44 -4.42
C ASN A 180 -8.13 -22.65 -5.44
N ILE A 181 -8.40 -23.90 -5.86
CA ILE A 181 -9.47 -24.20 -6.83
C ILE A 181 -10.85 -23.84 -6.29
N LEU A 182 -11.09 -24.02 -4.99
CA LEU A 182 -12.40 -23.84 -4.37
C LEU A 182 -12.59 -22.49 -3.69
N ARG A 183 -11.57 -21.64 -3.63
CA ARG A 183 -11.68 -20.29 -3.08
C ARG A 183 -12.67 -19.48 -3.90
N SER A 184 -13.72 -18.98 -3.24
CA SER A 184 -14.80 -18.22 -3.85
C SER A 184 -14.41 -16.77 -4.13
N GLY A 185 -13.38 -16.25 -3.45
CA GLY A 185 -12.76 -14.97 -3.75
C GLY A 185 -12.27 -14.86 -5.19
N TYR A 186 -11.70 -15.93 -5.76
CA TYR A 186 -11.22 -15.94 -7.14
C TYR A 186 -12.37 -15.93 -8.16
N ARG A 187 -12.19 -15.10 -9.20
CA ARG A 187 -13.16 -14.89 -10.28
C ARG A 187 -12.57 -15.20 -11.65
N GLU A 188 -11.28 -15.00 -11.81
CA GLU A 188 -10.57 -15.21 -13.07
C GLU A 188 -9.49 -16.29 -12.95
N ILE A 189 -9.12 -16.89 -14.09
CA ILE A 189 -8.07 -17.90 -14.18
C ILE A 189 -7.28 -17.79 -15.48
N GLY A 190 -5.96 -17.94 -15.36
CA GLY A 190 -5.01 -18.21 -16.42
C GLY A 190 -4.49 -19.64 -16.33
N ILE A 191 -4.24 -20.28 -17.47
CA ILE A 191 -3.75 -21.66 -17.53
C ILE A 191 -2.71 -21.77 -18.62
N ALA A 192 -1.58 -22.41 -18.31
CA ALA A 192 -0.57 -22.82 -19.27
C ALA A 192 -0.15 -24.27 -19.05
N VAL A 193 0.12 -24.99 -20.13
CA VAL A 193 0.63 -26.37 -20.10
C VAL A 193 1.74 -26.55 -21.12
N GLY A 194 2.81 -27.24 -20.72
CA GLY A 194 3.95 -27.59 -21.55
C GLY A 194 4.46 -28.96 -21.20
N SER A 195 5.36 -29.51 -22.01
CA SER A 195 5.92 -30.84 -21.73
C SER A 195 7.34 -30.96 -22.24
N TYR A 196 8.12 -31.84 -21.61
CA TYR A 196 9.43 -32.27 -22.08
C TYR A 196 9.55 -33.80 -21.98
N ILE A 197 10.61 -34.37 -22.57
CA ILE A 197 10.88 -35.81 -22.51
C ILE A 197 11.96 -36.07 -21.46
N GLU A 198 11.68 -36.95 -20.51
CA GLU A 198 12.62 -37.39 -19.48
C GLU A 198 12.65 -38.92 -19.43
N ASN A 199 13.84 -39.52 -19.60
CA ASN A 199 14.01 -40.98 -19.61
C ASN A 199 13.07 -41.71 -20.58
N GLY A 200 12.77 -41.10 -21.73
CA GLY A 200 11.88 -41.65 -22.75
C GLY A 200 10.38 -41.47 -22.47
N ASN A 201 10.01 -40.80 -21.38
CA ASN A 201 8.61 -40.53 -21.02
C ASN A 201 8.29 -39.04 -21.15
N THR A 202 7.07 -38.71 -21.57
CA THR A 202 6.56 -37.34 -21.52
C THR A 202 6.30 -36.92 -20.07
N VAL A 203 6.87 -35.79 -19.68
CA VAL A 203 6.62 -35.11 -18.41
C VAL A 203 5.90 -33.80 -18.72
N TRP A 204 4.69 -33.64 -18.19
CA TRP A 204 3.93 -32.40 -18.29
C TRP A 204 4.33 -31.44 -17.17
N LEU A 205 4.32 -30.15 -17.49
CA LEU A 205 4.26 -29.03 -16.57
C LEU A 205 2.96 -28.29 -16.80
N ALA A 206 2.25 -27.96 -15.72
CA ALA A 206 1.02 -27.20 -15.76
C ALA A 206 1.03 -26.10 -14.70
N VAL A 207 0.51 -24.93 -15.09
CA VAL A 207 0.37 -23.73 -14.26
C VAL A 207 -1.09 -23.32 -14.30
N GLN A 208 -1.73 -23.12 -13.14
CA GLN A 208 -2.96 -22.34 -13.02
C GLN A 208 -2.66 -21.10 -12.19
N THR A 209 -3.02 -19.94 -12.71
CA THR A 209 -2.97 -18.68 -11.99
C THR A 209 -4.39 -18.18 -11.76
N PHE A 210 -4.79 -17.96 -10.52
CA PHE A 210 -6.11 -17.46 -10.15
C PHE A 210 -6.03 -15.97 -9.86
N GLY A 211 -7.13 -15.24 -10.11
CA GLY A 211 -7.16 -13.80 -9.92
C GLY A 211 -8.50 -13.26 -9.45
N THR A 212 -8.43 -12.07 -8.86
CA THR A 212 -9.56 -11.15 -8.70
C THR A 212 -9.11 -9.74 -9.03
N ALA A 213 -9.68 -9.14 -10.08
CA ALA A 213 -9.30 -7.79 -10.52
C ALA A 213 -9.53 -6.72 -9.43
N LYS A 214 -8.74 -5.64 -9.44
CA LYS A 214 -8.87 -4.44 -8.60
C LYS A 214 -10.26 -3.82 -8.64
N SER A 215 -10.91 -3.89 -9.80
CA SER A 215 -12.28 -3.42 -10.01
C SER A 215 -13.34 -4.21 -9.23
N ALA A 216 -12.99 -5.35 -8.63
CA ALA A 216 -13.88 -6.13 -7.79
C ALA A 216 -14.24 -5.41 -6.47
N CYS A 217 -13.38 -4.51 -5.99
CA CYS A 217 -13.60 -3.73 -4.78
C CYS A 217 -13.75 -2.23 -5.09
N PRO A 218 -14.49 -1.48 -4.26
CA PRO A 218 -14.72 -0.05 -4.49
C PRO A 218 -13.43 0.74 -4.22
N LEU A 219 -12.75 1.17 -5.28
CA LEU A 219 -11.51 1.94 -5.17
C LEU A 219 -11.74 3.27 -4.43
N PRO A 220 -10.82 3.67 -3.52
CA PRO A 220 -10.84 5.01 -2.95
C PRO A 220 -10.69 6.09 -4.02
N ASN A 221 -11.41 7.20 -3.86
CA ASN A 221 -11.42 8.27 -4.85
C ASN A 221 -10.09 9.04 -4.88
N GLU A 222 -9.36 8.92 -5.97
CA GLU A 222 -8.05 9.56 -6.16
C GLU A 222 -8.11 11.09 -6.17
N ASN A 223 -9.22 11.69 -6.63
CA ASN A 223 -9.37 13.15 -6.58
C ASN A 223 -9.49 13.67 -5.14
N VAL A 224 -10.09 12.87 -4.24
CA VAL A 224 -10.14 13.22 -2.82
C VAL A 224 -8.75 13.12 -2.20
N LEU A 225 -7.98 12.08 -2.55
CA LEU A 225 -6.58 11.97 -2.12
C LEU A 225 -5.74 13.15 -2.61
N ALA A 226 -5.80 13.45 -3.91
CA ALA A 226 -5.05 14.55 -4.51
C ALA A 226 -5.36 15.90 -3.82
N ARG A 227 -6.63 16.16 -3.49
CA ARG A 227 -7.01 17.36 -2.74
C ARG A 227 -6.45 17.37 -1.31
N ILE A 228 -6.42 16.23 -0.63
CA ILE A 228 -5.82 16.11 0.71
C ILE A 228 -4.32 16.40 0.63
N GLU A 229 -3.62 15.86 -0.36
CA GLU A 229 -2.19 16.07 -0.57
C GLU A 229 -1.85 17.51 -0.94
N GLU A 230 -2.66 18.13 -1.80
CA GLU A 230 -2.56 19.56 -2.14
C GLU A 230 -2.73 20.44 -0.90
N ASN A 231 -3.80 20.22 -0.12
CA ASN A 231 -4.02 20.96 1.11
C ASN A 231 -2.89 20.73 2.13
N ARG A 232 -2.33 19.50 2.19
CA ARG A 232 -1.19 19.20 3.06
C ARG A 232 0.05 20.00 2.65
N GLY A 233 0.36 20.04 1.35
CA GLY A 233 1.49 20.82 0.84
C GLY A 233 1.35 22.32 1.12
N GLU A 234 0.16 22.88 0.97
CA GLU A 234 -0.10 24.28 1.33
C GLU A 234 0.07 24.53 2.84
N MET A 235 -0.38 23.60 3.69
CA MET A 235 -0.18 23.66 5.14
C MET A 235 1.29 23.53 5.55
N GLU A 236 2.08 22.72 4.84
CA GLU A 236 3.53 22.59 5.04
C GLU A 236 4.25 23.92 4.73
N LEU A 237 3.91 24.58 3.62
CA LEU A 237 4.47 25.89 3.27
C LEU A 237 4.11 26.97 4.30
N MET A 238 2.84 27.04 4.73
CA MET A 238 2.42 27.97 5.78
C MET A 238 3.14 27.69 7.10
N HIS A 239 3.40 26.43 7.41
CA HIS A 239 4.14 26.07 8.62
C HIS A 239 5.59 26.57 8.57
N GLU A 240 6.28 26.48 7.42
CA GLU A 240 7.62 27.06 7.22
C GLU A 240 7.62 28.58 7.41
N ASP A 241 6.60 29.28 6.88
CA ASP A 241 6.45 30.73 7.04
C ASP A 241 6.17 31.12 8.51
N ILE A 242 5.34 30.35 9.22
CA ILE A 242 5.05 30.57 10.65
C ILE A 242 6.32 30.45 11.48
N GLU A 243 7.13 29.40 11.26
CA GLU A 243 8.43 29.20 11.91
C GLU A 243 9.38 30.39 11.62
N TYR A 244 9.46 30.80 10.36
CA TYR A 244 10.28 31.95 9.95
C TYR A 244 9.87 33.24 10.66
N TYR A 245 8.58 33.59 10.65
CA TYR A 245 8.11 34.83 11.27
C TYR A 245 8.26 34.77 12.79
N ARG A 246 8.02 33.62 13.43
CA ARG A 246 8.26 33.43 14.86
C ARG A 246 9.71 33.73 15.23
N GLU A 247 10.67 33.15 14.51
CA GLU A 247 12.10 33.37 14.76
C GLU A 247 12.45 34.88 14.66
N LYS A 248 11.89 35.59 13.67
CA LYS A 248 12.11 37.03 13.48
C LYS A 248 11.43 37.91 14.53
N ILE A 249 10.29 37.48 15.06
CA ILE A 249 9.59 38.20 16.14
C ILE A 249 10.36 38.03 17.47
N GLU A 250 10.84 36.81 17.76
CA GLU A 250 11.62 36.50 18.96
C GLU A 250 13.01 37.15 18.93
N ASN A 251 13.62 37.23 17.74
CA ASN A 251 14.95 37.82 17.53
C ASN A 251 14.91 38.98 16.52
N PRO A 252 14.29 40.13 16.88
CA PRO A 252 13.96 41.20 15.93
C PRO A 252 15.17 42.03 15.47
N GLY A 253 16.34 41.86 16.10
CA GLY A 253 17.56 42.58 15.73
C GLY A 253 17.39 44.10 15.81
N LYS A 254 17.46 44.78 14.66
CA LYS A 254 17.33 46.25 14.52
C LYS A 254 15.98 46.69 13.93
N LEU A 255 14.98 45.82 13.87
CA LEU A 255 13.67 46.15 13.33
C LEU A 255 12.99 47.25 14.16
N SER A 256 12.30 48.15 13.48
CA SER A 256 11.45 49.16 14.13
C SER A 256 10.18 48.52 14.68
N ALA A 257 9.47 49.22 15.58
CA ALA A 257 8.17 48.77 16.08
C ALA A 257 7.17 48.50 14.93
N SER A 258 7.19 49.33 13.88
CA SER A 258 6.36 49.11 12.69
C SER A 258 6.76 47.86 11.92
N GLY A 259 8.06 47.53 11.86
CA GLY A 259 8.55 46.31 11.23
C GLY A 259 8.15 45.06 12.01
N ILE A 260 8.25 45.10 13.34
CA ILE A 260 7.80 44.01 14.22
C ILE A 260 6.29 43.80 14.08
N ASN A 261 5.49 44.87 14.06
CA ASN A 261 4.04 44.77 13.86
C ASN A 261 3.67 44.13 12.51
N LEU A 262 4.46 44.37 11.45
CA LEU A 262 4.25 43.73 10.16
C LEU A 262 4.53 42.22 10.24
N LEU A 263 5.62 41.80 10.87
CA LEU A 263 5.92 40.38 11.06
C LEU A 263 4.83 39.66 11.86
N ILE A 264 4.33 40.28 12.93
CA ILE A 264 3.22 39.73 13.73
C ILE A 264 1.96 39.59 12.89
N LYS A 265 1.66 40.55 12.00
CA LYS A 265 0.54 40.46 11.08
C LYS A 265 0.69 39.25 10.14
N GLU A 266 1.84 39.10 9.47
CA GLU A 266 2.08 38.01 8.54
C GLU A 266 2.09 36.64 9.23
N TYR A 267 2.66 36.55 10.44
CA TYR A 267 2.56 35.37 11.30
C TYR A 267 1.09 35.01 11.55
N ASN A 268 0.30 35.95 12.07
CA ASN A 268 -1.09 35.72 12.43
C ASN A 268 -1.97 35.40 11.19
N ASP A 269 -1.67 35.98 10.02
CA ASP A 269 -2.35 35.65 8.76
C ASP A 269 -2.11 34.19 8.33
N ASN A 270 -0.85 33.72 8.37
CA ASN A 270 -0.51 32.33 8.05
C ASN A 270 -1.15 31.34 9.02
N VAL A 271 -1.15 31.66 10.32
CA VAL A 271 -1.78 30.83 11.36
C VAL A 271 -3.28 30.66 11.11
N ARG A 272 -3.99 31.76 10.82
CA ARG A 272 -5.43 31.70 10.53
C ARG A 272 -5.71 30.87 9.29
N GLU A 273 -4.92 31.05 8.24
CA GLU A 273 -5.11 30.35 6.98
C GLU A 273 -4.79 28.86 7.11
N TYR A 274 -3.70 28.51 7.81
CA TYR A 274 -3.38 27.13 8.18
C TYR A 274 -4.55 26.48 8.90
N ASN A 275 -5.07 27.12 9.96
CA ASN A 275 -6.17 26.57 10.77
C ASN A 275 -7.46 26.41 9.96
N ARG A 276 -7.74 27.36 9.05
CA ARG A 276 -8.86 27.29 8.11
C ARG A 276 -8.72 26.09 7.17
N LEU A 277 -7.57 25.95 6.51
CA LEU A 277 -7.32 24.88 5.56
C LEU A 277 -7.31 23.50 6.24
N HIS A 278 -6.71 23.41 7.43
CA HIS A 278 -6.77 22.21 8.27
C HIS A 278 -8.22 21.80 8.54
N THR A 279 -9.07 22.75 8.96
CA THR A 279 -10.49 22.51 9.24
C THR A 279 -11.25 22.00 8.00
N LEU A 280 -10.97 22.56 6.82
CA LEU A 280 -11.57 22.10 5.56
C LEU A 280 -11.06 20.74 5.10
N THR A 281 -9.83 20.37 5.49
CA THR A 281 -9.20 19.11 5.09
C THR A 281 -9.71 17.91 5.91
N GLN A 282 -10.04 18.12 7.18
CA GLN A 282 -10.54 17.07 8.07
C GLN A 282 -11.71 16.22 7.52
N PRO A 283 -12.80 16.81 6.96
CA PRO A 283 -13.88 16.00 6.40
C PRO A 283 -13.46 15.19 5.16
N LEU A 284 -12.52 15.69 4.35
CA LEU A 284 -11.97 14.95 3.20
C LEU A 284 -11.19 13.72 3.67
N VAL A 285 -10.32 13.90 4.67
CA VAL A 285 -9.53 12.83 5.29
C VAL A 285 -10.44 11.76 5.88
N ALA A 286 -11.46 12.16 6.64
CA ALA A 286 -12.44 11.23 7.20
C ALA A 286 -13.22 10.48 6.10
N ALA A 287 -13.58 11.15 5.01
CA ALA A 287 -14.27 10.52 3.88
C ALA A 287 -13.37 9.55 3.11
N TYR A 288 -12.10 9.90 2.90
CA TYR A 288 -11.12 9.04 2.24
C TYR A 288 -10.81 7.81 3.09
N LYS A 289 -10.60 7.98 4.40
CA LYS A 289 -10.40 6.88 5.34
C LYS A 289 -11.54 5.86 5.29
N ARG A 290 -12.80 6.32 5.30
CA ARG A 290 -13.96 5.41 5.15
C ARG A 290 -14.00 4.67 3.80
N GLN A 291 -13.39 5.20 2.76
CA GLN A 291 -13.27 4.50 1.47
C GLN A 291 -12.17 3.46 1.52
N VAL A 292 -11.01 3.81 2.09
CA VAL A 292 -9.89 2.88 2.32
C VAL A 292 -10.31 1.71 3.22
N ASP A 293 -11.04 1.99 4.31
CA ASP A 293 -11.57 0.95 5.21
C ASP A 293 -12.47 -0.02 4.43
N ARG A 294 -13.47 0.49 3.69
CA ARG A 294 -14.35 -0.34 2.84
C ARG A 294 -13.62 -1.15 1.78
N TYR A 295 -12.59 -0.57 1.18
CA TYR A 295 -11.77 -1.26 0.19
C TYR A 295 -10.98 -2.42 0.81
N ASN A 296 -10.39 -2.21 1.98
CA ASN A 296 -9.65 -3.24 2.70
C ASN A 296 -10.57 -4.34 3.25
N ASP A 297 -11.76 -3.98 3.75
CA ASP A 297 -12.77 -4.95 4.19
C ASP A 297 -13.18 -5.87 3.03
N CYS A 298 -13.40 -5.29 1.84
CA CYS A 298 -13.69 -6.07 0.63
C CYS A 298 -12.56 -7.04 0.25
N ILE A 299 -11.28 -6.61 0.33
CA ILE A 299 -10.14 -7.51 0.07
C ILE A 299 -10.10 -8.65 1.10
N GLN A 300 -10.36 -8.35 2.36
CA GLN A 300 -10.36 -9.35 3.41
C GLN A 300 -11.47 -10.37 3.21
N GLU A 301 -12.68 -9.93 2.85
CA GLU A 301 -13.79 -10.81 2.49
C GLU A 301 -13.44 -11.72 1.29
N LEU A 302 -12.75 -11.18 0.28
CA LEU A 302 -12.27 -12.00 -0.85
C LEU A 302 -11.20 -13.01 -0.43
N ALA A 303 -10.34 -12.68 0.55
CA ALA A 303 -9.29 -13.58 1.02
C ALA A 303 -9.82 -14.69 1.93
N GLU A 304 -10.84 -14.41 2.75
CA GLU A 304 -11.36 -15.39 3.71
C GLU A 304 -12.35 -16.39 3.10
N ASN A 305 -12.87 -16.12 1.89
CA ASN A 305 -13.87 -16.93 1.21
C ASN A 305 -13.36 -17.52 -0.10
#